data_AF-A0A945UT84-F1
#
_entry.id   AF-A0A945UT84-F1
#
_cell.length_a   1.000
_cell.length_b   1.000
_cell.length_c   1.000
_cell.angle_alpha   90.00
_cell.angle_beta   90.00
_cell.angle_gamma   90.00
#
_symmetry.space_group_name_H-M   'P 1'
#
loop_
_entity.id
_entity.type
_entity.pdbx_description
1 polymer ?
#
loop_
_entity_poly.entity_id
_entity_poly.type
_entity_poly.pdbx_seq_one_letter_code
_entity_poly.pdbx_strand_id
1 'polypeptide(L)'
;MNTSPFRFLAVLLISVLGLTSIASAQLTFQFNFTDSGSGFNDPTLGSARRTALEQAAQSLSNQLSLPREVTLQFDVSSVTEDNDTLASAGSGVISTDNGFLPTIAQHKAQTGVDENGSEADGQIEWNFSPTWALGDSVSEDAYDFKSTAIHEILHAMGFGGAITSTGTGIFDETSGQPDGWNTFDQYLVNSANSRFITQQFAFQTSQLGDLTGGSSVFFNGTNAVAANNGQPVVIYSPTTWEEGSSLSHTDDATYVGDNSLMMNSAADVGLSDRILSPIEIGILKELGYEVGGSSEFAYLSNLSVRTLAGSGSQTLIAGFVIAGGDKVFLARGIGPTLTDFGVAGALEDPRLALFNGTSEFESNDDWNSADAATFQTVGAFPLPAGSADSAIVTSLSPGAYTMQITGAAGQTGISLAEIYDTAVANSAEGPRFTNISARSAVGTESEILVAGFVVAGTGDKNLLIRGLGPTLGNIGVSGALTDPQLSLFRSEGTTSTLIRTNDDWDFFEVWDTSERLGAFELSNSKDSAMLVTLQPGIYTVQLSGVNDGTGVGLIEVYDAD
;
A
#
# COMPACT_ATOMS: atom_id res chain seq x y z
N MET A 1 63.09 21.02 -10.03
CA MET A 1 62.33 21.14 -11.30
C MET A 1 61.49 19.87 -11.46
N ASN A 2 60.19 20.07 -11.65
CA ASN A 2 59.15 19.18 -12.21
C ASN A 2 58.82 17.83 -11.56
N THR A 3 57.89 17.91 -10.60
CA THR A 3 56.52 17.34 -10.60
C THR A 3 56.11 16.31 -11.68
N SER A 4 55.43 15.24 -11.22
CA SER A 4 54.36 14.54 -11.93
C SER A 4 53.22 14.22 -10.94
N PRO A 5 51.93 14.37 -11.29
CA PRO A 5 50.81 14.36 -10.34
C PRO A 5 49.82 13.18 -10.50
N PHE A 6 48.94 13.02 -9.50
CA PHE A 6 47.62 12.34 -9.46
C PHE A 6 47.46 10.88 -9.91
N ARG A 7 47.01 10.02 -8.99
CA ARG A 7 46.01 8.96 -9.27
C ARG A 7 44.91 8.99 -8.21
N PHE A 8 43.70 9.22 -8.71
CA PHE A 8 42.43 9.36 -8.00
C PHE A 8 41.98 8.04 -7.36
N LEU A 9 41.30 8.17 -6.21
CA LEU A 9 40.50 7.16 -5.54
C LEU A 9 39.31 6.82 -6.46
N ALA A 10 39.17 5.57 -6.88
CA ALA A 10 38.07 5.12 -7.74
C ALA A 10 36.80 4.95 -6.91
N VAL A 11 35.82 5.82 -7.14
CA VAL A 11 34.44 5.67 -6.69
C VAL A 11 33.69 4.93 -7.79
N LEU A 12 33.07 3.80 -7.43
CA LEU A 12 32.29 2.96 -8.33
C LEU A 12 30.93 3.63 -8.61
N LEU A 13 30.70 4.04 -9.85
CA LEU A 13 29.43 4.54 -10.37
C LEU A 13 28.69 3.41 -11.09
N ILE A 14 27.42 3.21 -10.78
CA ILE A 14 26.50 2.35 -11.55
C ILE A 14 25.53 3.26 -12.30
N SER A 15 25.56 3.18 -13.62
CA SER A 15 24.68 3.90 -14.55
C SER A 15 23.48 3.02 -14.95
N VAL A 16 22.27 3.56 -14.92
CA VAL A 16 21.07 2.95 -15.57
C VAL A 16 20.49 3.95 -16.57
N LEU A 17 20.24 3.45 -17.79
CA LEU A 17 19.74 4.17 -18.97
C LEU A 17 18.25 4.52 -18.84
N GLY A 18 17.87 5.66 -19.45
CA GLY A 18 16.56 6.29 -19.31
C GLY A 18 15.39 5.64 -20.05
N LEU A 19 14.20 5.86 -19.51
CA LEU A 19 12.89 5.63 -20.12
C LEU A 19 12.05 6.91 -19.94
N THR A 20 11.36 7.30 -20.99
CA THR A 20 10.43 8.44 -21.04
C THR A 20 9.19 8.18 -20.18
N SER A 21 8.81 9.11 -19.30
CA SER A 21 7.62 9.00 -18.45
C SER A 21 6.32 9.16 -19.25
N ILE A 22 5.37 8.26 -19.00
CA ILE A 22 3.96 8.41 -19.37
C ILE A 22 3.28 8.90 -18.09
N ALA A 23 2.57 10.02 -18.15
CA ALA A 23 1.78 10.49 -17.01
C ALA A 23 0.72 9.43 -16.64
N SER A 24 0.68 9.00 -15.38
CA SER A 24 -0.35 8.08 -14.89
C SER A 24 -1.66 8.85 -14.78
N ALA A 25 -2.65 8.46 -15.57
CA ALA A 25 -3.99 9.01 -15.49
C ALA A 25 -4.70 8.50 -14.23
N GLN A 26 -5.45 9.35 -13.51
CA GLN A 26 -5.97 9.06 -12.17
C GLN A 26 -7.51 9.20 -12.06
N LEU A 27 -8.16 8.24 -11.40
CA LEU A 27 -9.55 8.37 -10.92
C LEU A 27 -9.58 9.31 -9.72
N THR A 28 -10.35 10.39 -9.77
CA THR A 28 -10.51 11.34 -8.66
C THR A 28 -11.95 11.33 -8.17
N PHE A 29 -12.16 11.54 -6.88
CA PHE A 29 -13.48 11.67 -6.28
C PHE A 29 -13.69 13.10 -5.80
N GLN A 30 -14.85 13.66 -6.10
CA GLN A 30 -15.28 14.96 -5.59
C GLN A 30 -16.58 14.79 -4.80
N PHE A 31 -16.57 15.23 -3.55
CA PHE A 31 -17.71 15.11 -2.66
C PHE A 31 -18.39 16.46 -2.44
N ASN A 32 -19.70 16.51 -2.70
CA ASN A 32 -20.56 17.63 -2.39
C ASN A 32 -21.39 17.31 -1.14
N PHE A 33 -20.99 17.86 0.01
CA PHE A 33 -21.63 17.57 1.29
C PHE A 33 -22.91 18.40 1.47
N THR A 34 -24.07 17.73 1.41
CA THR A 34 -25.39 18.37 1.41
C THR A 34 -26.01 18.55 2.80
N ASP A 35 -25.35 18.07 3.85
CA ASP A 35 -25.83 18.16 5.24
C ASP A 35 -26.00 19.60 5.73
N SER A 36 -27.00 19.85 6.58
CA SER A 36 -27.21 21.16 7.20
C SER A 36 -26.72 21.21 8.65
N GLY A 37 -25.40 21.41 8.84
CA GLY A 37 -24.79 21.66 10.15
C GLY A 37 -24.69 20.44 11.08
N SER A 38 -24.78 19.24 10.53
CA SER A 38 -24.59 17.95 11.21
C SER A 38 -23.83 16.99 10.30
N GLY A 39 -23.54 15.76 10.75
CA GLY A 39 -22.87 14.75 9.92
C GLY A 39 -21.53 15.22 9.36
N PHE A 40 -21.41 15.28 8.04
CA PHE A 40 -20.21 15.77 7.36
C PHE A 40 -20.04 17.28 7.46
N ASN A 41 -21.11 18.04 7.67
CA ASN A 41 -21.08 19.49 7.90
C ASN A 41 -21.18 19.87 9.38
N ASP A 42 -20.98 18.93 10.30
CA ASP A 42 -20.87 19.20 11.73
C ASP A 42 -19.70 20.17 12.01
N PRO A 43 -19.88 21.22 12.84
CA PRO A 43 -18.87 22.25 13.06
C PRO A 43 -17.62 21.75 13.81
N THR A 44 -17.70 20.60 14.48
CA THR A 44 -16.60 20.02 15.28
C THR A 44 -16.01 18.79 14.59
N LEU A 45 -16.86 17.84 14.21
CA LEU A 45 -16.46 16.53 13.68
C LEU A 45 -16.44 16.48 12.15
N GLY A 46 -17.12 17.43 11.48
CA GLY A 46 -17.31 17.39 10.03
C GLY A 46 -16.00 17.40 9.25
N SER A 47 -15.01 18.20 9.67
CA SER A 47 -13.70 18.22 8.99
C SER A 47 -13.01 16.86 9.01
N ALA A 48 -13.00 16.17 10.15
CA ALA A 48 -12.36 14.86 10.27
C ALA A 48 -13.10 13.79 9.44
N ARG A 49 -14.44 13.84 9.41
CA ARG A 49 -15.27 12.92 8.62
C ARG A 49 -15.05 13.08 7.12
N ARG A 50 -15.02 14.33 6.62
CA ARG A 50 -14.74 14.63 5.21
C ARG A 50 -13.34 14.15 4.81
N THR A 51 -12.33 14.43 5.63
CA THR A 51 -10.97 13.95 5.39
C THR A 51 -10.89 12.42 5.37
N ALA A 52 -11.60 11.73 6.27
CA ALA A 52 -11.62 10.26 6.26
C ALA A 52 -12.25 9.69 4.98
N LEU A 53 -13.34 10.28 4.48
CA LEU A 53 -13.97 9.89 3.22
C LEU A 53 -13.05 10.15 2.01
N GLU A 54 -12.42 11.32 1.95
CA GLU A 54 -11.45 11.66 0.90
C GLU A 54 -10.26 10.69 0.90
N GLN A 55 -9.74 10.31 2.07
CA GLN A 55 -8.66 9.34 2.19
C GLN A 55 -9.09 7.93 1.75
N ALA A 56 -10.29 7.49 2.10
CA ALA A 56 -10.83 6.20 1.68
C ALA A 56 -11.01 6.14 0.15
N ALA A 57 -11.60 7.18 -0.43
CA ALA A 57 -11.78 7.31 -1.88
C ALA A 57 -10.44 7.38 -2.63
N GLN A 58 -9.45 8.08 -2.08
CA GLN A 58 -8.09 8.10 -2.61
C GLN A 58 -7.44 6.71 -2.54
N SER A 59 -7.66 5.97 -1.46
CA SER A 59 -7.19 4.60 -1.31
C SER A 59 -7.78 3.69 -2.40
N LEU A 60 -9.09 3.80 -2.66
CA LEU A 60 -9.74 3.06 -3.75
C LEU A 60 -9.22 3.48 -5.12
N SER A 61 -9.05 4.79 -5.37
CA SER A 61 -8.43 5.31 -6.59
C SER A 61 -7.04 4.70 -6.85
N ASN A 62 -6.22 4.58 -5.80
CA ASN A 62 -4.90 3.98 -5.91
C ASN A 62 -4.95 2.48 -6.24
N GLN A 63 -6.06 1.80 -5.91
CA GLN A 63 -6.27 0.39 -6.23
C GLN A 63 -6.87 0.19 -7.63
N LEU A 64 -7.46 1.24 -8.24
CA LEU A 64 -8.08 1.21 -9.56
C LEU A 64 -7.28 2.07 -10.55
N SER A 65 -6.25 1.49 -11.15
CA SER A 65 -5.49 2.16 -12.22
C SER A 65 -6.32 2.25 -13.50
N LEU A 66 -6.90 3.41 -13.79
CA LEU A 66 -7.67 3.66 -15.02
C LEU A 66 -6.79 4.24 -16.13
N PRO A 67 -7.09 3.97 -17.42
CA PRO A 67 -6.29 4.46 -18.55
C PRO A 67 -6.43 5.97 -18.81
N ARG A 68 -7.29 6.67 -18.05
CA ARG A 68 -7.63 8.08 -18.28
C ARG A 68 -7.96 8.79 -16.97
N GLU A 69 -7.80 10.11 -16.97
CA GLU A 69 -8.20 10.96 -15.84
C GLU A 69 -9.72 11.10 -15.87
N VAL A 70 -10.36 10.78 -14.75
CA VAL A 70 -11.81 10.91 -14.57
C VAL A 70 -12.07 11.44 -13.18
N THR A 71 -12.97 12.41 -13.05
CA THR A 71 -13.50 12.81 -11.75
C THR A 71 -14.92 12.30 -11.62
N LEU A 72 -15.19 11.52 -10.57
CA LEU A 72 -16.53 11.15 -10.16
C LEU A 72 -17.02 12.10 -9.07
N GLN A 73 -18.19 12.70 -9.28
CA GLN A 73 -18.84 13.60 -8.34
C GLN A 73 -19.93 12.86 -7.55
N PHE A 74 -19.90 13.00 -6.23
CA PHE A 74 -20.88 12.39 -5.34
C PHE A 74 -21.55 13.45 -4.48
N ASP A 75 -22.87 13.41 -4.39
CA ASP A 75 -23.60 14.11 -3.32
C ASP A 75 -23.53 13.24 -2.06
N VAL A 76 -23.17 13.85 -0.93
CA VAL A 76 -22.98 13.15 0.33
C VAL A 76 -23.88 13.75 1.40
N SER A 77 -24.79 12.93 1.92
CA SER A 77 -25.70 13.26 3.02
C SER A 77 -25.45 12.35 4.22
N SER A 78 -26.16 12.65 5.31
CA SER A 78 -26.14 11.83 6.50
C SER A 78 -27.47 11.77 7.22
N VAL A 79 -27.62 10.68 7.96
CA VAL A 79 -28.74 10.42 8.85
C VAL A 79 -28.22 10.04 10.24
N THR A 80 -29.12 9.96 11.21
CA THR A 80 -28.82 9.42 12.54
C THR A 80 -30.00 8.57 12.95
N GLU A 81 -29.97 7.32 12.50
CA GLU A 81 -31.06 6.37 12.69
C GLU A 81 -30.55 5.14 13.45
N ASP A 82 -31.38 4.64 14.35
CA ASP A 82 -31.11 3.43 15.13
C ASP A 82 -31.55 2.21 14.31
N ASN A 83 -30.75 1.89 13.28
CA ASN A 83 -30.92 0.77 12.37
C ASN A 83 -29.54 0.14 12.05
N ASP A 84 -29.56 -0.99 11.36
CA ASP A 84 -28.34 -1.75 11.03
C ASP A 84 -27.62 -1.24 9.77
N THR A 85 -28.18 -0.25 9.07
CA THR A 85 -27.56 0.35 7.88
C THR A 85 -26.52 1.38 8.29
N LEU A 86 -25.25 1.06 8.04
CA LEU A 86 -24.13 1.93 8.37
C LEU A 86 -23.98 3.09 7.38
N ALA A 87 -24.13 2.79 6.10
CA ALA A 87 -24.14 3.74 5.02
C ALA A 87 -24.85 3.10 3.81
N SER A 88 -25.08 3.88 2.77
CA SER A 88 -25.49 3.39 1.47
C SER A 88 -24.90 4.28 0.39
N ALA A 89 -24.57 3.72 -0.76
CA ALA A 89 -24.25 4.50 -1.94
C ALA A 89 -24.77 3.86 -3.22
N GLY A 90 -25.06 4.72 -4.19
CA GLY A 90 -25.60 4.30 -5.47
C GLY A 90 -25.36 5.32 -6.57
N SER A 91 -25.62 4.89 -7.79
CA SER A 91 -25.55 5.71 -8.99
C SER A 91 -26.68 5.28 -9.92
N GLY A 92 -27.30 6.23 -10.63
CA GLY A 92 -28.32 5.92 -11.63
C GLY A 92 -27.72 5.14 -12.82
N VAL A 93 -28.56 4.69 -13.75
CA VAL A 93 -28.12 4.01 -14.98
C VAL A 93 -28.09 4.93 -16.20
N ILE A 94 -27.25 4.60 -17.18
CA ILE A 94 -27.04 5.44 -18.38
C ILE A 94 -28.18 5.40 -19.42
N SER A 95 -29.18 4.54 -19.24
CA SER A 95 -30.25 4.34 -20.23
C SER A 95 -31.55 3.94 -19.56
N THR A 96 -32.67 4.20 -20.23
CA THR A 96 -34.00 3.68 -19.86
C THR A 96 -34.45 2.51 -20.74
N ASP A 97 -33.57 2.02 -21.62
CA ASP A 97 -33.83 0.85 -22.45
C ASP A 97 -33.53 -0.44 -21.67
N ASN A 98 -34.32 -1.49 -21.92
CA ASN A 98 -34.08 -2.83 -21.36
C ASN A 98 -32.69 -3.36 -21.77
N GLY A 99 -31.96 -3.94 -20.83
CA GLY A 99 -30.59 -4.38 -21.06
C GLY A 99 -29.78 -4.57 -19.78
N PHE A 100 -28.52 -4.96 -19.95
CA PHE A 100 -27.51 -4.84 -18.89
C PHE A 100 -26.87 -3.46 -18.99
N LEU A 101 -27.04 -2.67 -17.95
CA LEU A 101 -26.74 -1.26 -17.93
C LEU A 101 -25.61 -1.00 -16.91
N PRO A 102 -24.57 -0.26 -17.28
CA PRO A 102 -23.65 0.27 -16.30
C PRO A 102 -24.32 1.42 -15.53
N THR A 103 -23.87 1.65 -14.31
CA THR A 103 -24.22 2.89 -13.60
C THR A 103 -23.56 4.10 -14.29
N ILE A 104 -24.03 5.30 -14.00
CA ILE A 104 -23.45 6.56 -14.51
C ILE A 104 -21.99 6.67 -14.05
N ALA A 105 -21.73 6.42 -12.76
CA ALA A 105 -20.38 6.45 -12.21
C ALA A 105 -19.47 5.38 -12.85
N GLN A 106 -19.99 4.17 -13.07
CA GLN A 106 -19.28 3.10 -13.76
C GLN A 106 -18.93 3.48 -15.19
N HIS A 107 -19.91 3.93 -15.97
CA HIS A 107 -19.71 4.30 -17.36
C HIS A 107 -18.74 5.48 -17.49
N LYS A 108 -18.86 6.50 -16.64
CA LYS A 108 -17.96 7.65 -16.63
C LYS A 108 -16.54 7.26 -16.26
N ALA A 109 -16.33 6.39 -15.26
CA ALA A 109 -15.02 5.86 -14.94
C ALA A 109 -14.38 5.10 -16.12
N GLN A 110 -15.17 4.32 -16.85
CA GLN A 110 -14.68 3.50 -17.98
C GLN A 110 -14.40 4.32 -19.23
N THR A 111 -15.24 5.31 -19.52
CA THR A 111 -15.26 6.00 -20.82
C THR A 111 -14.82 7.46 -20.74
N GLY A 112 -14.80 8.06 -19.55
CA GLY A 112 -14.63 9.51 -19.37
C GLY A 112 -15.79 10.34 -19.89
N VAL A 113 -16.89 9.70 -20.31
CA VAL A 113 -18.09 10.38 -20.81
C VAL A 113 -19.02 10.68 -19.64
N ASP A 114 -19.43 11.94 -19.57
CA ASP A 114 -20.31 12.49 -18.54
C ASP A 114 -21.76 12.49 -19.04
N GLU A 115 -22.56 11.50 -18.65
CA GLU A 115 -23.92 11.26 -19.17
C GLU A 115 -24.99 12.14 -18.49
N ASN A 116 -24.70 12.62 -17.28
CA ASN A 116 -25.59 13.39 -16.39
C ASN A 116 -25.18 14.87 -16.25
N GLY A 117 -24.09 15.29 -16.89
CA GLY A 117 -23.68 16.69 -16.96
C GLY A 117 -23.29 17.26 -15.58
N SER A 118 -23.99 18.31 -15.13
CA SER A 118 -23.64 18.96 -13.85
C SER A 118 -24.23 18.29 -12.62
N GLU A 119 -25.04 17.25 -12.79
CA GLU A 119 -25.58 16.47 -11.66
C GLU A 119 -24.48 15.57 -11.07
N ALA A 120 -24.64 15.16 -9.81
CA ALA A 120 -23.71 14.20 -9.21
C ALA A 120 -23.82 12.83 -9.91
N ASP A 121 -22.68 12.17 -10.11
CA ASP A 121 -22.56 10.83 -10.69
C ASP A 121 -23.13 9.75 -9.77
N GLY A 122 -23.17 10.02 -8.48
CA GLY A 122 -23.78 9.13 -7.49
C GLY A 122 -24.09 9.86 -6.18
N GLN A 123 -24.62 9.11 -5.24
CA GLN A 123 -25.00 9.59 -3.92
C GLN A 123 -24.44 8.65 -2.86
N ILE A 124 -24.08 9.21 -1.71
CA ILE A 124 -23.69 8.48 -0.50
C ILE A 124 -24.51 9.04 0.67
N GLU A 125 -25.20 8.18 1.40
CA GLU A 125 -25.89 8.52 2.64
C GLU A 125 -25.23 7.79 3.81
N TRP A 126 -24.82 8.53 4.83
CA TRP A 126 -24.06 7.98 5.96
C TRP A 126 -24.84 8.00 7.28
N ASN A 127 -24.88 6.89 8.00
CA ASN A 127 -25.50 6.84 9.32
C ASN A 127 -24.45 7.14 10.41
N PHE A 128 -24.63 8.25 11.14
CA PHE A 128 -23.75 8.63 12.26
C PHE A 128 -24.29 8.21 13.64
N SER A 129 -25.31 7.35 13.70
CA SER A 129 -25.76 6.73 14.95
C SER A 129 -24.68 5.81 15.58
N PRO A 130 -23.96 4.97 14.80
CA PRO A 130 -22.89 4.13 15.33
C PRO A 130 -21.62 4.90 15.72
N THR A 131 -20.75 4.26 16.50
CA THR A 131 -19.42 4.78 16.82
C THR A 131 -18.45 4.50 15.67
N TRP A 132 -17.81 5.56 15.17
CA TRP A 132 -16.93 5.52 14.00
C TRP A 132 -15.48 5.82 14.37
N ALA A 133 -14.56 4.97 13.90
CA ALA A 133 -13.14 5.27 13.87
C ALA A 133 -12.76 5.90 12.53
N LEU A 134 -12.27 7.14 12.56
CA LEU A 134 -11.94 7.92 11.36
C LEU A 134 -10.46 7.79 10.94
N GLY A 135 -9.61 7.28 11.83
CA GLY A 135 -8.16 7.17 11.64
C GLY A 135 -7.70 5.78 11.21
N ASP A 136 -6.40 5.53 11.29
CA ASP A 136 -5.81 4.22 10.92
C ASP A 136 -5.79 3.23 12.09
N SER A 137 -5.92 3.73 13.31
CA SER A 137 -6.25 2.91 14.47
C SER A 137 -7.76 2.84 14.65
N VAL A 138 -8.29 1.62 14.63
CA VAL A 138 -9.71 1.32 14.88
C VAL A 138 -9.80 0.48 16.15
N SER A 139 -10.61 0.91 17.12
CA SER A 139 -10.83 0.15 18.35
C SER A 139 -11.82 -0.99 18.10
N GLU A 140 -11.77 -2.04 18.93
CA GLU A 140 -12.63 -3.23 18.82
C GLU A 140 -14.14 -2.95 18.96
N ASP A 141 -14.49 -1.74 19.38
CA ASP A 141 -15.84 -1.26 19.69
C ASP A 141 -16.31 -0.11 18.78
N ALA A 142 -15.58 0.16 17.70
CA ALA A 142 -15.94 1.15 16.68
C ALA A 142 -15.89 0.55 15.27
N TYR A 143 -16.77 1.02 14.38
CA TYR A 143 -16.73 0.65 12.97
C TYR A 143 -15.61 1.39 12.23
N ASP A 144 -14.97 0.70 11.30
CA ASP A 144 -13.98 1.29 10.40
C ASP A 144 -14.66 2.15 9.32
N PHE A 145 -14.56 3.47 9.47
CA PHE A 145 -15.15 4.42 8.53
C PHE A 145 -14.56 4.28 7.12
N LYS A 146 -13.24 4.06 7.02
CA LYS A 146 -12.55 4.08 5.71
C LYS A 146 -12.84 2.81 4.92
N SER A 147 -12.90 1.66 5.58
CA SER A 147 -13.32 0.39 4.95
C SER A 147 -14.76 0.49 4.43
N THR A 148 -15.69 0.95 5.28
CA THR A 148 -17.09 1.16 4.89
C THR A 148 -17.22 2.14 3.72
N ALA A 149 -16.44 3.22 3.70
CA ALA A 149 -16.48 4.17 2.59
C ALA A 149 -16.02 3.56 1.25
N ILE A 150 -15.01 2.69 1.27
CA ILE A 150 -14.57 1.97 0.06
C ILE A 150 -15.67 1.03 -0.41
N HIS A 151 -16.27 0.28 0.51
CA HIS A 151 -17.40 -0.62 0.26
C HIS A 151 -18.56 0.11 -0.45
N GLU A 152 -19.02 1.23 0.12
CA GLU A 152 -20.13 1.99 -0.46
C GLU A 152 -19.80 2.52 -1.86
N ILE A 153 -18.61 3.09 -2.06
CA ILE A 153 -18.23 3.62 -3.37
C ILE A 153 -18.25 2.52 -4.45
N LEU A 154 -17.93 1.27 -4.10
CA LEU A 154 -17.99 0.15 -5.04
C LEU A 154 -19.41 -0.16 -5.52
N HIS A 155 -20.43 0.00 -4.65
CA HIS A 155 -21.83 -0.12 -5.06
C HIS A 155 -22.21 0.92 -6.11
N ALA A 156 -21.85 2.19 -5.88
CA ALA A 156 -22.10 3.24 -6.87
C ALA A 156 -21.33 2.98 -8.19
N MET A 157 -20.18 2.34 -8.11
CA MET A 157 -19.36 1.88 -9.23
C MET A 157 -19.87 0.57 -9.89
N GLY A 158 -21.06 0.09 -9.50
CA GLY A 158 -21.75 -1.00 -10.18
C GLY A 158 -21.49 -2.40 -9.60
N PHE A 159 -20.83 -2.50 -8.45
CA PHE A 159 -20.74 -3.76 -7.71
C PHE A 159 -22.08 -4.01 -6.99
N GLY A 160 -22.94 -4.84 -7.58
CA GLY A 160 -24.19 -5.26 -6.94
C GLY A 160 -25.32 -5.50 -7.95
N GLY A 161 -26.22 -6.42 -7.61
CA GLY A 161 -27.34 -6.79 -8.45
C GLY A 161 -28.53 -5.84 -8.34
N ALA A 162 -29.35 -5.78 -9.39
CA ALA A 162 -30.63 -5.07 -9.39
C ALA A 162 -31.86 -6.01 -9.29
N ILE A 163 -31.63 -7.33 -9.27
CA ILE A 163 -32.70 -8.32 -9.13
C ILE A 163 -33.37 -8.15 -7.75
N THR A 164 -34.69 -7.99 -7.74
CA THR A 164 -35.48 -7.91 -6.50
C THR A 164 -36.00 -9.27 -6.04
N SER A 165 -36.57 -9.34 -4.84
CA SER A 165 -37.23 -10.54 -4.29
C SER A 165 -38.37 -11.12 -5.15
N THR A 166 -38.93 -10.32 -6.05
CA THR A 166 -40.02 -10.70 -6.96
C THR A 166 -39.52 -11.01 -8.37
N GLY A 167 -38.22 -10.91 -8.61
CA GLY A 167 -37.61 -11.12 -9.92
C GLY A 167 -37.92 -10.00 -10.91
N THR A 168 -38.08 -8.77 -10.41
CA THR A 168 -38.13 -7.53 -11.22
C THR A 168 -36.74 -6.87 -11.25
N GLY A 169 -36.50 -6.00 -12.22
CA GLY A 169 -35.26 -5.24 -12.39
C GLY A 169 -35.46 -3.75 -12.13
N ILE A 170 -34.57 -2.94 -12.71
CA ILE A 170 -34.45 -1.50 -12.44
C ILE A 170 -35.72 -0.72 -12.80
N PHE A 171 -36.44 -1.12 -13.85
CA PHE A 171 -37.63 -0.41 -14.33
C PHE A 171 -38.94 -0.97 -13.76
N ASP A 172 -38.85 -1.93 -12.83
CA ASP A 172 -39.99 -2.58 -12.16
C ASP A 172 -41.00 -3.17 -13.16
N GLU A 173 -40.49 -3.73 -14.25
CA GLU A 173 -41.33 -4.41 -15.23
C GLU A 173 -41.83 -5.75 -14.66
N THR A 174 -42.97 -6.23 -15.17
CA THR A 174 -43.55 -7.48 -14.67
C THR A 174 -42.56 -8.64 -14.85
N SER A 175 -42.22 -9.36 -13.77
CA SER A 175 -41.27 -10.47 -13.82
C SER A 175 -41.55 -11.46 -14.96
N GLY A 176 -40.51 -11.80 -15.72
CA GLY A 176 -40.60 -12.57 -16.96
C GLY A 176 -40.83 -11.74 -18.23
N GLN A 177 -41.03 -10.43 -18.12
CA GLN A 177 -40.87 -9.48 -19.22
C GLN A 177 -39.44 -8.93 -19.27
N PRO A 178 -38.99 -8.41 -20.44
CA PRO A 178 -37.74 -7.68 -20.54
C PRO A 178 -37.70 -6.46 -19.62
N ASP A 179 -36.59 -6.25 -18.92
CA ASP A 179 -36.34 -5.14 -17.97
C ASP A 179 -34.89 -4.63 -18.13
N GLY A 180 -34.53 -3.58 -17.38
CA GLY A 180 -33.16 -3.12 -17.14
C GLY A 180 -32.53 -3.83 -15.93
N TRP A 181 -31.24 -4.10 -16.02
CA TRP A 181 -30.45 -4.83 -15.02
C TRP A 181 -29.08 -4.17 -14.87
N ASN A 182 -28.43 -4.32 -13.71
CA ASN A 182 -27.04 -3.89 -13.59
C ASN A 182 -26.14 -4.80 -14.43
N THR A 183 -25.00 -4.28 -14.87
CA THR A 183 -23.98 -5.09 -15.58
C THR A 183 -23.54 -6.31 -14.75
N PHE A 184 -23.56 -6.19 -13.42
CA PHE A 184 -23.28 -7.25 -12.47
C PHE A 184 -24.23 -8.46 -12.63
N ASP A 185 -25.53 -8.21 -12.81
CA ASP A 185 -26.57 -9.25 -12.92
C ASP A 185 -26.33 -10.18 -14.12
N GLN A 186 -25.62 -9.69 -15.14
CA GLN A 186 -25.24 -10.50 -16.29
C GLN A 186 -24.52 -11.77 -15.86
N TYR A 187 -23.69 -11.70 -14.81
CA TYR A 187 -22.83 -12.80 -14.38
C TYR A 187 -23.43 -13.70 -13.31
N LEU A 188 -24.62 -13.37 -12.80
CA LEU A 188 -25.27 -14.15 -11.75
C LEU A 188 -25.86 -15.45 -12.31
N VAL A 189 -25.53 -16.54 -11.62
CA VAL A 189 -26.03 -17.90 -11.91
C VAL A 189 -26.49 -18.58 -10.64
N ASN A 190 -27.44 -19.51 -10.77
CA ASN A 190 -27.81 -20.41 -9.68
C ASN A 190 -26.81 -21.56 -9.52
N SER A 191 -27.02 -22.42 -8.51
CA SER A 191 -26.21 -23.62 -8.25
C SER A 191 -26.11 -24.62 -9.41
N ALA A 192 -27.05 -24.59 -10.37
CA ALA A 192 -27.01 -25.38 -11.60
C ALA A 192 -26.25 -24.67 -12.74
N ASN A 193 -25.56 -23.56 -12.45
CA ASN A 193 -24.86 -22.70 -13.40
C ASN A 193 -25.79 -22.15 -14.51
N SER A 194 -27.04 -21.86 -14.16
CA SER A 194 -28.02 -21.26 -15.06
C SER A 194 -28.21 -19.79 -14.72
N ARG A 195 -28.05 -18.90 -15.72
CA ARG A 195 -28.21 -17.43 -15.56
C ARG A 195 -29.65 -17.08 -15.18
N PHE A 196 -29.83 -16.05 -14.36
CA PHE A 196 -31.18 -15.58 -13.99
C PHE A 196 -31.90 -14.80 -15.09
N ILE A 197 -31.13 -14.12 -15.94
CA ILE A 197 -31.65 -13.23 -16.99
C ILE A 197 -31.34 -13.83 -18.36
N THR A 198 -32.35 -13.84 -19.22
CA THR A 198 -32.26 -14.35 -20.59
C THR A 198 -31.57 -13.36 -21.52
N GLN A 199 -31.22 -13.81 -22.74
CA GLN A 199 -30.69 -12.91 -23.78
C GLN A 199 -31.68 -11.83 -24.24
N GLN A 200 -32.96 -11.97 -23.91
CA GLN A 200 -34.00 -10.98 -24.16
C GLN A 200 -34.25 -10.10 -22.93
N PHE A 201 -33.33 -10.11 -21.95
CA PHE A 201 -33.37 -9.32 -20.72
C PHE A 201 -34.59 -9.60 -19.84
N ALA A 202 -35.23 -10.76 -19.99
CA ALA A 202 -36.30 -11.19 -19.12
C ALA A 202 -35.78 -12.11 -18.00
N PHE A 203 -36.26 -11.91 -16.78
CA PHE A 203 -35.99 -12.81 -15.65
C PHE A 203 -36.65 -14.18 -15.84
N GLN A 204 -35.95 -15.26 -15.49
CA GLN A 204 -36.50 -16.60 -15.54
C GLN A 204 -37.30 -16.90 -14.28
N THR A 205 -38.62 -16.68 -14.32
CA THR A 205 -39.53 -16.83 -13.16
C THR A 205 -39.49 -18.21 -12.49
N SER A 206 -39.08 -19.26 -13.20
CA SER A 206 -38.86 -20.59 -12.61
C SER A 206 -37.70 -20.64 -11.60
N GLN A 207 -36.80 -19.67 -11.62
CA GLN A 207 -35.62 -19.57 -10.74
C GLN A 207 -35.84 -18.62 -9.56
N LEU A 208 -37.06 -18.11 -9.35
CA LEU A 208 -37.36 -17.19 -8.24
C LEU A 208 -37.00 -17.81 -6.87
N GLY A 209 -37.18 -19.12 -6.73
CA GLY A 209 -36.81 -19.84 -5.50
C GLY A 209 -35.30 -19.95 -5.25
N ASP A 210 -34.46 -19.70 -6.25
CA ASP A 210 -32.99 -19.78 -6.13
C ASP A 210 -32.37 -18.47 -5.60
N LEU A 211 -33.12 -17.36 -5.56
CA LEU A 211 -32.65 -16.05 -5.07
C LEU A 211 -32.42 -16.03 -3.54
N THR A 212 -32.96 -17.03 -2.85
CA THR A 212 -32.81 -17.24 -1.40
C THR A 212 -32.48 -18.71 -1.16
N GLY A 213 -31.85 -19.04 -0.03
CA GLY A 213 -31.59 -20.43 0.33
C GLY A 213 -30.26 -20.70 1.02
N GLY A 214 -29.43 -19.66 1.19
CA GLY A 214 -28.07 -19.76 1.74
C GLY A 214 -27.09 -20.20 0.67
N SER A 215 -26.28 -19.25 0.18
CA SER A 215 -25.20 -19.51 -0.78
C SER A 215 -25.67 -20.20 -2.07
N SER A 216 -26.86 -19.82 -2.56
CA SER A 216 -27.52 -20.42 -3.74
C SER A 216 -27.21 -19.67 -5.04
N VAL A 217 -26.66 -18.46 -4.95
CA VAL A 217 -26.32 -17.59 -6.07
C VAL A 217 -24.81 -17.39 -6.16
N PHE A 218 -24.31 -17.36 -7.40
CA PHE A 218 -22.89 -17.23 -7.70
C PHE A 218 -22.64 -16.20 -8.80
N PHE A 219 -21.54 -15.47 -8.69
CA PHE A 219 -21.01 -14.63 -9.75
C PHE A 219 -20.01 -15.44 -10.59
N ASN A 220 -20.36 -15.65 -11.86
CA ASN A 220 -19.61 -16.52 -12.78
C ASN A 220 -18.89 -15.70 -13.87
N GLY A 221 -18.07 -14.75 -13.42
CA GLY A 221 -17.14 -13.95 -14.22
C GLY A 221 -15.82 -14.67 -14.50
N THR A 222 -15.20 -14.49 -15.67
CA THR A 222 -13.98 -15.24 -16.01
C THR A 222 -12.79 -14.87 -15.12
N ASN A 223 -12.59 -13.58 -14.84
CA ASN A 223 -11.53 -13.06 -13.98
C ASN A 223 -11.82 -13.38 -12.51
N ALA A 224 -13.04 -13.14 -12.03
CA ALA A 224 -13.45 -13.46 -10.67
C ALA A 224 -13.32 -14.97 -10.36
N VAL A 225 -13.75 -15.84 -11.29
CA VAL A 225 -13.58 -17.29 -11.18
C VAL A 225 -12.11 -17.68 -11.15
N ALA A 226 -11.28 -17.09 -12.01
CA ALA A 226 -9.84 -17.35 -12.01
C ALA A 226 -9.18 -16.95 -10.68
N ALA A 227 -9.57 -15.80 -10.12
CA ALA A 227 -9.11 -15.32 -8.82
C ALA A 227 -9.60 -16.19 -7.66
N ASN A 228 -10.77 -16.83 -7.81
CA ASN A 228 -11.35 -17.74 -6.82
C ASN A 228 -11.02 -19.22 -7.12
N ASN A 229 -9.78 -19.52 -7.50
CA ASN A 229 -9.29 -20.89 -7.71
C ASN A 229 -10.11 -21.72 -8.71
N GLY A 230 -10.65 -21.06 -9.75
CA GLY A 230 -11.49 -21.69 -10.77
C GLY A 230 -12.93 -21.99 -10.31
N GLN A 231 -13.37 -21.47 -9.17
CA GLN A 231 -14.75 -21.60 -8.68
C GLN A 231 -15.53 -20.28 -8.84
N PRO A 232 -16.83 -20.31 -9.17
CA PRO A 232 -17.70 -19.14 -9.10
C PRO A 232 -17.68 -18.51 -7.70
N VAL A 233 -17.75 -17.17 -7.64
CA VAL A 233 -17.77 -16.42 -6.38
C VAL A 233 -19.13 -16.57 -5.74
N VAL A 234 -19.21 -16.89 -4.45
CA VAL A 234 -20.48 -17.05 -3.76
C VAL A 234 -21.05 -15.68 -3.44
N ILE A 235 -22.28 -15.43 -3.84
CA ILE A 235 -22.96 -14.15 -3.63
C ILE A 235 -23.97 -14.31 -2.49
N TYR A 236 -24.02 -13.31 -1.63
CA TYR A 236 -24.88 -13.27 -0.46
C TYR A 236 -26.34 -13.47 -0.88
N SER A 237 -26.86 -14.64 -0.53
CA SER A 237 -28.21 -15.11 -0.89
C SER A 237 -28.83 -15.75 0.36
N PRO A 238 -29.18 -14.94 1.38
CA PRO A 238 -29.64 -15.42 2.67
C PRO A 238 -30.90 -16.30 2.57
N THR A 239 -31.22 -16.99 3.66
CA THR A 239 -32.43 -17.85 3.71
C THR A 239 -33.73 -17.04 3.66
N THR A 240 -33.68 -15.76 4.04
CA THR A 240 -34.76 -14.79 3.91
C THR A 240 -34.21 -13.60 3.13
N TRP A 241 -34.97 -13.10 2.16
CA TRP A 241 -34.57 -11.92 1.41
C TRP A 241 -34.36 -10.71 2.32
N GLU A 242 -33.23 -10.03 2.13
CA GLU A 242 -32.84 -8.81 2.83
C GLU A 242 -32.67 -7.71 1.79
N GLU A 243 -33.59 -6.74 1.82
CA GLU A 243 -33.62 -5.64 0.87
C GLU A 243 -32.35 -4.78 1.01
N GLY A 244 -31.72 -4.45 -0.12
CA GLY A 244 -30.43 -3.75 -0.16
C GLY A 244 -29.21 -4.65 0.00
N SER A 245 -29.35 -5.86 0.58
CA SER A 245 -28.23 -6.76 0.83
C SER A 245 -28.18 -7.96 -0.11
N SER A 246 -29.32 -8.62 -0.32
CA SER A 246 -29.40 -9.84 -1.10
C SER A 246 -28.94 -9.60 -2.54
N LEU A 247 -28.00 -10.42 -3.00
CA LEU A 247 -27.41 -10.37 -4.35
C LEU A 247 -26.50 -9.17 -4.65
N SER A 248 -26.26 -8.30 -3.66
CA SER A 248 -25.38 -7.14 -3.80
C SER A 248 -24.01 -7.31 -3.15
N HIS A 249 -23.81 -8.39 -2.40
CA HIS A 249 -22.63 -8.63 -1.57
C HIS A 249 -21.99 -10.00 -1.82
N THR A 250 -20.73 -10.16 -1.43
CA THR A 250 -20.10 -11.47 -1.26
C THR A 250 -20.64 -12.16 0.00
N ASP A 251 -20.63 -13.48 0.00
CA ASP A 251 -21.31 -14.28 1.03
C ASP A 251 -20.57 -14.31 2.39
N ASP A 252 -21.22 -13.79 3.43
CA ASP A 252 -20.68 -13.70 4.80
C ASP A 252 -20.31 -15.06 5.42
N ALA A 253 -20.93 -16.16 5.00
CA ALA A 253 -20.62 -17.49 5.54
C ALA A 253 -19.42 -18.14 4.82
N THR A 254 -19.15 -17.71 3.59
CA THR A 254 -18.07 -18.24 2.75
C THR A 254 -16.76 -17.50 3.00
N TYR A 255 -16.83 -16.17 3.12
CA TYR A 255 -15.66 -15.29 3.20
C TYR A 255 -15.49 -14.76 4.63
N VAL A 256 -14.82 -15.51 5.48
CA VAL A 256 -14.67 -15.23 6.93
C VAL A 256 -13.22 -15.21 7.38
N GLY A 257 -12.94 -14.54 8.51
CA GLY A 257 -11.60 -14.47 9.10
C GLY A 257 -10.60 -13.87 8.12
N ASP A 258 -9.43 -14.50 7.94
CA ASP A 258 -8.39 -14.04 7.00
C ASP A 258 -8.84 -14.04 5.51
N ASN A 259 -9.99 -14.65 5.21
CA ASN A 259 -10.60 -14.65 3.87
C ASN A 259 -11.78 -13.69 3.75
N SER A 260 -11.98 -12.76 4.70
CA SER A 260 -13.00 -11.71 4.57
C SER A 260 -12.75 -10.88 3.31
N LEU A 261 -13.84 -10.44 2.70
CA LEU A 261 -13.81 -9.58 1.52
C LEU A 261 -14.40 -8.22 1.88
N MET A 262 -13.93 -7.16 1.20
CA MET A 262 -14.45 -5.80 1.35
C MET A 262 -15.97 -5.75 1.13
N MET A 263 -16.48 -6.50 0.15
CA MET A 263 -17.89 -6.49 -0.27
C MET A 263 -18.77 -7.52 0.44
N ASN A 264 -18.35 -8.05 1.58
CA ASN A 264 -19.24 -8.84 2.44
C ASN A 264 -20.42 -8.00 2.92
N SER A 265 -21.57 -8.63 3.15
CA SER A 265 -22.79 -7.90 3.57
C SER A 265 -22.71 -7.43 5.02
N ALA A 266 -22.02 -8.19 5.87
CA ALA A 266 -21.82 -7.81 7.26
C ALA A 266 -20.49 -7.08 7.46
N ALA A 267 -20.55 -5.94 8.13
CA ALA A 267 -19.38 -5.26 8.68
C ALA A 267 -19.30 -5.51 10.18
N ASP A 268 -18.14 -5.93 10.67
CA ASP A 268 -17.84 -6.03 12.10
C ASP A 268 -17.19 -4.74 12.62
N VAL A 269 -17.24 -4.54 13.94
CA VAL A 269 -16.44 -3.52 14.63
C VAL A 269 -14.97 -3.95 14.73
N GLY A 270 -14.06 -2.99 14.78
CA GLY A 270 -12.61 -3.24 14.70
C GLY A 270 -12.04 -2.85 13.34
N LEU A 271 -10.72 -3.07 13.18
CA LEU A 271 -10.04 -2.78 11.92
C LEU A 271 -10.47 -3.78 10.84
N SER A 272 -11.01 -3.27 9.74
CA SER A 272 -11.45 -4.07 8.60
C SER A 272 -10.50 -3.92 7.41
N ASP A 273 -10.61 -4.84 6.45
CA ASP A 273 -9.86 -4.75 5.21
C ASP A 273 -10.16 -3.43 4.48
N ARG A 274 -9.11 -2.76 4.00
CA ARG A 274 -9.20 -1.52 3.21
C ARG A 274 -8.67 -1.70 1.79
N ILE A 275 -8.37 -2.94 1.43
CA ILE A 275 -7.77 -3.36 0.18
C ILE A 275 -8.68 -4.37 -0.50
N LEU A 276 -8.93 -4.20 -1.79
CA LEU A 276 -9.68 -5.13 -2.60
C LEU A 276 -8.92 -6.43 -2.78
N SER A 277 -9.61 -7.54 -2.53
CA SER A 277 -9.10 -8.86 -2.83
C SER A 277 -8.95 -9.09 -4.34
N PRO A 278 -8.15 -10.08 -4.76
CA PRO A 278 -8.11 -10.52 -6.15
C PRO A 278 -9.49 -10.90 -6.72
N ILE A 279 -10.41 -11.41 -5.87
CA ILE A 279 -11.77 -11.78 -6.26
C ILE A 279 -12.57 -10.53 -6.67
N GLU A 280 -12.54 -9.49 -5.85
CA GLU A 280 -13.27 -8.23 -6.08
C GLU A 280 -12.69 -7.46 -7.27
N ILE A 281 -11.37 -7.45 -7.43
CA ILE A 281 -10.71 -6.94 -8.64
C ILE A 281 -11.14 -7.73 -9.88
N GLY A 282 -11.29 -9.05 -9.75
CA GLY A 282 -11.86 -9.90 -10.81
C GLY A 282 -13.24 -9.42 -11.22
N ILE A 283 -14.14 -9.27 -10.25
CA ILE A 283 -15.50 -8.75 -10.47
C ILE A 283 -15.48 -7.38 -11.17
N LEU A 284 -14.65 -6.44 -10.72
CA LEU A 284 -14.55 -5.12 -11.35
C LEU A 284 -14.07 -5.23 -12.81
N LYS A 285 -13.14 -6.14 -13.13
CA LYS A 285 -12.75 -6.40 -14.54
C LYS A 285 -13.92 -6.92 -15.37
N GLU A 286 -14.78 -7.77 -14.81
CA GLU A 286 -16.02 -8.22 -15.46
C GLU A 286 -17.00 -7.08 -15.74
N LEU A 287 -17.07 -6.10 -14.84
CA LEU A 287 -17.90 -4.91 -15.00
C LEU A 287 -17.36 -3.95 -16.06
N GLY A 288 -16.16 -4.20 -16.62
CA GLY A 288 -15.55 -3.41 -17.68
C GLY A 288 -14.50 -2.42 -17.19
N TYR A 289 -14.11 -2.48 -15.91
CA TYR A 289 -12.98 -1.71 -15.43
C TYR A 289 -11.68 -2.26 -16.03
N GLU A 290 -10.97 -1.42 -16.77
CA GLU A 290 -9.57 -1.62 -17.07
C GLU A 290 -8.76 -1.34 -15.80
N VAL A 291 -8.85 -2.23 -14.82
CA VAL A 291 -7.99 -2.19 -13.65
C VAL A 291 -6.61 -2.63 -14.14
N GLY A 292 -5.66 -1.69 -14.21
CA GLY A 292 -4.25 -2.00 -14.45
C GLY A 292 -3.88 -3.25 -13.67
N GLY A 293 -3.55 -4.31 -14.40
CA GLY A 293 -3.70 -5.68 -13.91
C GLY A 293 -3.10 -5.89 -12.52
N SER A 294 -3.87 -6.52 -11.64
CA SER A 294 -3.37 -7.31 -10.53
C SER A 294 -2.35 -8.34 -11.04
N SER A 295 -1.09 -7.94 -11.26
CA SER A 295 -0.04 -8.70 -10.61
C SER A 295 -0.13 -8.31 -9.14
N GLU A 296 -0.19 -9.30 -8.25
CA GLU A 296 0.41 -9.13 -6.93
C GLU A 296 1.67 -8.27 -7.09
N PHE A 297 1.63 -7.02 -6.61
CA PHE A 297 2.81 -6.18 -6.63
C PHE A 297 3.09 -5.81 -5.19
N ALA A 298 4.32 -6.04 -4.81
CA ALA A 298 4.88 -5.47 -3.62
C ALA A 298 6.09 -4.62 -4.00
N TYR A 299 6.35 -3.62 -3.17
CA TYR A 299 7.47 -2.72 -3.31
C TYR A 299 7.99 -2.31 -1.94
N LEU A 300 9.23 -1.86 -1.88
CA LEU A 300 9.82 -1.29 -0.67
C LEU A 300 9.38 0.17 -0.58
N SER A 301 8.68 0.55 0.49
CA SER A 301 8.14 1.91 0.66
C SER A 301 9.01 2.80 1.56
N ASN A 302 9.92 2.21 2.34
CA ASN A 302 10.88 2.96 3.14
C ASN A 302 12.15 2.15 3.43
N LEU A 303 13.17 2.88 3.88
CA LEU A 303 14.35 2.36 4.58
C LEU A 303 14.49 3.09 5.91
N SER A 304 14.80 2.36 6.97
CA SER A 304 15.31 2.93 8.21
C SER A 304 16.58 2.21 8.67
N VAL A 305 17.54 2.95 9.22
CA VAL A 305 18.80 2.39 9.70
C VAL A 305 19.12 3.00 11.05
N ARG A 306 19.26 2.17 12.08
CA ARG A 306 19.73 2.59 13.39
C ARG A 306 21.11 2.02 13.67
N THR A 307 22.07 2.91 13.93
CA THR A 307 23.46 2.54 14.26
C THR A 307 24.22 3.76 14.78
N LEU A 308 25.48 3.58 15.15
CA LEU A 308 26.40 4.67 15.45
C LEU A 308 26.64 5.53 14.20
N ALA A 309 26.53 6.85 14.34
CA ALA A 309 26.87 7.84 13.33
C ALA A 309 27.97 8.77 13.85
N GLY A 310 28.99 8.99 13.03
CA GLY A 310 30.18 9.77 13.35
C GLY A 310 30.95 10.19 12.10
N SER A 311 32.27 10.39 12.24
CA SER A 311 33.13 10.81 11.12
C SER A 311 33.92 9.65 10.50
N GLY A 312 34.35 9.81 9.25
CA GLY A 312 35.20 8.84 8.56
C GLY A 312 34.51 7.48 8.41
N SER A 313 35.09 6.43 9.00
CA SER A 313 34.51 5.07 8.94
C SER A 313 33.24 4.89 9.79
N GLN A 314 32.93 5.85 10.66
CA GLN A 314 31.71 5.85 11.49
C GLN A 314 30.59 6.67 10.87
N THR A 315 30.78 7.26 9.69
CA THR A 315 29.68 7.94 8.99
C THR A 315 28.61 6.92 8.63
N LEU A 316 27.39 7.18 9.10
CA LEU A 316 26.23 6.38 8.74
C LEU A 316 25.85 6.71 7.30
N ILE A 317 25.99 5.72 6.42
CA ILE A 317 25.72 5.88 4.99
C ILE A 317 24.60 4.91 4.62
N ALA A 318 23.46 5.47 4.21
CA ALA A 318 22.33 4.72 3.69
C ALA A 318 22.25 4.92 2.17
N GLY A 319 22.39 3.85 1.39
CA GLY A 319 22.28 3.88 -0.06
C GLY A 319 20.90 3.41 -0.51
N PHE A 320 20.30 4.08 -1.49
CA PHE A 320 19.02 3.71 -2.04
C PHE A 320 18.96 3.95 -3.55
N VAL A 321 18.19 3.13 -4.26
CA VAL A 321 17.98 3.25 -5.71
C VAL A 321 16.50 3.50 -5.98
N ILE A 322 16.24 4.55 -6.74
CA ILE A 322 14.90 4.94 -7.19
C ILE A 322 14.72 4.49 -8.64
N ALA A 323 13.63 3.77 -8.90
CA ALA A 323 13.16 3.46 -10.25
C ALA A 323 11.75 4.04 -10.43
N GLY A 324 11.20 3.99 -11.66
CA GLY A 324 9.75 4.19 -11.92
C GLY A 324 9.24 5.63 -12.04
N GLY A 325 10.11 6.65 -11.91
CA GLY A 325 9.80 8.05 -12.20
C GLY A 325 10.33 9.03 -11.14
N ASP A 326 10.09 10.33 -11.36
CA ASP A 326 10.39 11.36 -10.36
C ASP A 326 9.40 11.26 -9.20
N LYS A 327 9.89 11.38 -7.95
CA LYS A 327 9.02 11.31 -6.77
C LYS A 327 9.57 12.14 -5.62
N VAL A 328 8.65 12.62 -4.78
CA VAL A 328 9.00 13.32 -3.54
C VAL A 328 9.32 12.29 -2.47
N PHE A 329 10.43 12.50 -1.79
CA PHE A 329 10.91 11.68 -0.69
C PHE A 329 11.10 12.53 0.55
N LEU A 330 10.85 11.93 1.70
CA LEU A 330 11.22 12.47 3.00
C LEU A 330 12.45 11.70 3.50
N ALA A 331 13.58 12.37 3.65
CA ALA A 331 14.75 11.87 4.35
C ALA A 331 14.82 12.47 5.76
N ARG A 332 15.17 11.69 6.78
CA ARG A 332 15.33 12.16 8.16
C ARG A 332 16.60 11.63 8.81
N GLY A 333 17.22 12.47 9.62
CA GLY A 333 18.28 12.10 10.55
C GLY A 333 17.86 12.38 11.98
N ILE A 334 17.53 11.32 12.72
CA ILE A 334 17.01 11.41 14.08
C ILE A 334 18.14 11.15 15.06
N GLY A 335 18.31 12.06 16.00
CA GLY A 335 19.30 12.04 17.07
C GLY A 335 18.60 12.32 18.40
N PRO A 336 18.37 13.59 18.78
CA PRO A 336 17.80 13.95 20.08
C PRO A 336 16.49 13.22 20.42
N THR A 337 15.57 13.09 19.46
CA THR A 337 14.26 12.45 19.70
C THR A 337 14.38 10.97 20.06
N LEU A 338 15.49 10.29 19.73
CA LEU A 338 15.71 8.90 20.14
C LEU A 338 15.76 8.72 21.67
N THR A 339 16.10 9.78 22.42
CA THR A 339 16.10 9.74 23.88
C THR A 339 14.70 9.56 24.47
N ASP A 340 13.66 10.05 23.79
CA ASP A 340 12.25 9.84 24.17
C ASP A 340 11.84 8.36 24.02
N PHE A 341 12.52 7.63 23.14
CA PHE A 341 12.38 6.19 22.95
C PHE A 341 13.33 5.36 23.83
N GLY A 342 14.01 6.00 24.78
CA GLY A 342 14.91 5.34 25.74
C GLY A 342 16.26 4.93 25.14
N VAL A 343 16.64 5.43 23.96
CA VAL A 343 17.96 5.17 23.37
C VAL A 343 19.00 6.04 24.05
N ALA A 344 19.89 5.41 24.82
CA ALA A 344 21.02 6.10 25.43
C ALA A 344 22.10 6.42 24.39
N GLY A 345 22.81 7.54 24.57
CA GLY A 345 23.94 7.91 23.70
C GLY A 345 23.54 8.36 22.30
N ALA A 346 22.33 8.90 22.13
CA ALA A 346 21.86 9.43 20.87
C ALA A 346 22.74 10.61 20.39
N LEU A 347 22.90 10.75 19.08
CA LEU A 347 23.64 11.85 18.47
C LEU A 347 22.90 13.17 18.76
N GLU A 348 23.59 14.12 19.41
CA GLU A 348 22.95 15.35 19.89
C GLU A 348 22.53 16.32 18.77
N ASP A 349 23.18 16.24 17.61
CA ASP A 349 23.00 17.20 16.51
C ASP A 349 23.31 16.52 15.16
N PRO A 350 22.36 15.76 14.59
CA PRO A 350 22.51 15.06 13.31
C PRO A 350 22.45 15.99 12.09
N ARG A 351 23.57 16.12 11.38
CA ARG A 351 23.61 16.65 10.01
C ARG A 351 23.30 15.55 8.99
N LEU A 352 22.20 15.73 8.28
CA LEU A 352 21.74 14.94 7.14
C LEU A 352 22.24 15.54 5.81
N ALA A 353 22.80 14.73 4.93
CA ALA A 353 23.21 15.16 3.59
C ALA A 353 22.90 14.11 2.52
N LEU A 354 22.43 14.56 1.36
CA LEU A 354 22.08 13.74 0.21
C LEU A 354 23.12 13.91 -0.91
N PHE A 355 23.49 12.77 -1.51
CA PHE A 355 24.51 12.69 -2.55
C PHE A 355 24.02 11.94 -3.78
N ASN A 356 24.47 12.39 -4.94
CA ASN A 356 24.48 11.62 -6.19
C ASN A 356 25.94 11.35 -6.56
N GLY A 357 26.37 10.09 -6.42
CA GLY A 357 27.79 9.74 -6.45
C GLY A 357 28.55 10.41 -5.30
N THR A 358 29.55 11.23 -5.62
CA THR A 358 30.33 12.00 -4.63
C THR A 358 29.84 13.44 -4.45
N SER A 359 28.85 13.87 -5.23
CA SER A 359 28.37 15.25 -5.18
C SER A 359 27.27 15.36 -4.13
N GLU A 360 27.53 16.11 -3.05
CA GLU A 360 26.45 16.59 -2.18
C GLU A 360 25.57 17.53 -3.00
N PHE A 361 24.25 17.33 -2.97
CA PHE A 361 23.31 18.22 -3.64
C PHE A 361 22.31 18.87 -2.68
N GLU A 362 22.15 18.32 -1.48
CA GLU A 362 21.27 18.88 -0.45
C GLU A 362 21.74 18.44 0.94
N SER A 363 21.60 19.31 1.94
CA SER A 363 21.90 18.99 3.33
C SER A 363 21.07 19.83 4.29
N ASN A 364 20.86 19.27 5.49
CA ASN A 364 20.15 19.92 6.57
C ASN A 364 20.60 19.38 7.94
N ASP A 365 20.69 20.24 8.94
CA ASP A 365 21.02 19.90 10.33
C ASP A 365 19.91 20.28 11.33
N ASP A 366 18.79 20.86 10.87
CA ASP A 366 17.61 21.14 11.71
C ASP A 366 16.31 20.98 10.91
N TRP A 367 15.36 20.18 11.38
CA TRP A 367 14.09 19.96 10.69
C TRP A 367 13.19 21.21 10.70
N ASN A 368 12.40 21.41 9.64
CA ASN A 368 11.48 22.55 9.53
C ASN A 368 10.06 22.16 9.95
N SER A 369 9.42 22.98 10.79
CA SER A 369 8.02 22.80 11.21
C SER A 369 7.02 22.63 10.04
N ALA A 370 7.33 23.18 8.86
CA ALA A 370 6.52 23.01 7.65
C ALA A 370 6.49 21.55 7.15
N ASP A 371 7.53 20.76 7.43
CA ASP A 371 7.63 19.36 7.00
C ASP A 371 6.81 18.40 7.89
N ALA A 372 6.28 18.89 9.01
CA ALA A 372 5.48 18.09 9.94
C ALA A 372 4.26 17.43 9.29
N ALA A 373 3.65 18.10 8.30
CA ALA A 373 2.55 17.52 7.52
C ALA A 373 3.02 16.30 6.70
N THR A 374 4.20 16.37 6.09
CA THR A 374 4.79 15.26 5.34
C THR A 374 5.09 14.06 6.24
N PHE A 375 5.52 14.30 7.49
CA PHE A 375 5.78 13.22 8.45
C PHE A 375 4.50 12.43 8.73
N GLN A 376 3.38 13.13 8.93
CA GLN A 376 2.07 12.51 9.15
C GLN A 376 1.63 11.71 7.92
N THR A 377 1.82 12.23 6.71
CA THR A 377 1.44 11.55 5.46
C THR A 377 2.12 10.19 5.30
N VAL A 378 3.37 10.05 5.75
CA VAL A 378 4.14 8.81 5.59
C VAL A 378 4.15 7.92 6.83
N GLY A 379 3.34 8.26 7.85
CA GLY A 379 3.28 7.51 9.11
C GLY A 379 4.51 7.63 10.00
N ALA A 380 5.37 8.62 9.73
CA ALA A 380 6.57 8.86 10.51
C ALA A 380 6.24 9.60 11.81
N PHE A 381 6.84 9.18 12.93
CA PHE A 381 6.58 9.80 14.23
C PHE A 381 6.93 11.30 14.23
N PRO A 382 6.19 12.15 14.97
CA PRO A 382 6.44 13.58 14.99
C PRO A 382 7.77 13.91 15.68
N LEU A 383 8.45 14.94 15.19
CA LEU A 383 9.64 15.50 15.83
C LEU A 383 9.25 16.66 16.77
N PRO A 384 9.83 16.77 17.98
CA PRO A 384 9.59 17.89 18.88
C PRO A 384 10.06 19.22 18.28
N ALA A 385 9.23 20.26 18.42
CA ALA A 385 9.54 21.60 17.93
C ALA A 385 10.85 22.13 18.55
N GLY A 386 11.80 22.52 17.69
CA GLY A 386 13.12 23.01 18.11
C GLY A 386 14.12 21.91 18.49
N SER A 387 13.81 20.64 18.22
CA SER A 387 14.80 19.57 18.25
C SER A 387 15.83 19.72 17.12
N ALA A 388 17.08 19.34 17.38
CA ALA A 388 18.17 19.32 16.39
C ALA A 388 18.14 18.08 15.46
N ASP A 389 17.04 17.31 15.45
CA ASP A 389 16.83 16.31 14.41
C ASP A 389 16.78 16.98 13.03
N SER A 390 17.21 16.30 11.97
CA SER A 390 17.22 16.85 10.61
C SER A 390 16.21 16.17 9.71
N ALA A 391 15.66 16.91 8.75
CA ALA A 391 14.75 16.39 7.73
C ALA A 391 14.91 17.11 6.39
N ILE A 392 14.77 16.40 5.29
CA ILE A 392 14.77 16.94 3.93
C ILE A 392 13.56 16.37 3.20
N VAL A 393 12.72 17.23 2.64
CA VAL A 393 11.66 16.86 1.70
C VAL A 393 12.10 17.30 0.31
N THR A 394 12.38 16.35 -0.58
CA THR A 394 12.98 16.65 -1.88
C THR A 394 12.46 15.74 -2.98
N SER A 395 12.45 16.24 -4.22
CA SER A 395 12.07 15.44 -5.39
C SER A 395 13.29 14.82 -6.03
N LEU A 396 13.29 13.50 -6.18
CA LEU A 396 14.38 12.73 -6.76
C LEU A 396 13.92 12.01 -8.02
N SER A 397 14.73 12.12 -9.07
CA SER A 397 14.57 11.34 -10.31
C SER A 397 15.07 9.91 -10.14
N PRO A 398 14.74 8.98 -11.06
CA PRO A 398 15.32 7.65 -11.05
C PRO A 398 16.84 7.68 -11.07
N GLY A 399 17.46 6.91 -10.17
CA GLY A 399 18.90 6.93 -9.97
C GLY A 399 19.34 6.32 -8.63
N ALA A 400 20.65 6.20 -8.47
CA ALA A 400 21.27 5.76 -7.23
C ALA A 400 21.73 6.96 -6.40
N TYR A 401 21.36 6.96 -5.13
CA TYR A 401 21.63 8.04 -4.19
C TYR A 401 22.18 7.49 -2.87
N THR A 402 22.87 8.35 -2.12
CA THR A 402 23.21 8.05 -0.73
C THR A 402 22.79 9.19 0.19
N MET A 403 22.24 8.82 1.33
CA MET A 403 22.04 9.67 2.49
C MET A 403 23.17 9.43 3.48
N GLN A 404 23.73 10.49 4.03
CA GLN A 404 24.78 10.43 5.05
C GLN A 404 24.36 11.19 6.30
N ILE A 405 24.57 10.58 7.46
CA ILE A 405 24.39 11.23 8.76
C ILE A 405 25.74 11.34 9.47
N THR A 406 26.02 12.56 9.94
CA THR A 406 27.20 12.91 10.74
C THR A 406 26.77 13.82 11.89
N GLY A 407 27.60 14.00 12.93
CA GLY A 407 27.38 15.09 13.88
C GLY A 407 27.72 16.45 13.26
N ALA A 408 26.87 17.46 13.41
CA ALA A 408 27.07 18.78 12.80
C ALA A 408 28.41 19.44 13.19
N ALA A 409 28.89 19.18 14.42
CA ALA A 409 30.20 19.61 14.89
C ALA A 409 31.22 18.45 15.02
N GLY A 410 30.98 17.33 14.33
CA GLY A 410 31.86 16.15 14.33
C GLY A 410 31.68 15.21 15.52
N GLN A 411 30.59 15.36 16.29
CA GLN A 411 30.23 14.44 17.38
C GLN A 411 29.90 13.04 16.82
N THR A 412 29.90 12.06 17.73
CA THR A 412 29.50 10.67 17.44
C THR A 412 28.42 10.25 18.43
N GLY A 413 27.43 9.50 17.95
CA GLY A 413 26.32 8.99 18.76
C GLY A 413 25.40 8.10 17.94
N ILE A 414 24.42 7.47 18.59
CA ILE A 414 23.42 6.66 17.89
C ILE A 414 22.49 7.58 17.10
N SER A 415 22.29 7.27 15.82
CA SER A 415 21.32 7.97 14.99
C SER A 415 20.45 6.97 14.24
N LEU A 416 19.24 7.42 13.90
CA LEU A 416 18.31 6.73 13.04
C LEU A 416 18.21 7.52 11.73
N ALA A 417 18.67 6.91 10.64
CA ALA A 417 18.52 7.45 9.30
C ALA A 417 17.26 6.84 8.66
N GLU A 418 16.40 7.66 8.08
CA GLU A 418 15.19 7.17 7.43
C GLU A 418 14.99 7.84 6.09
N ILE A 419 14.49 7.10 5.13
CA ILE A 419 13.95 7.66 3.90
C ILE A 419 12.62 7.01 3.58
N TYR A 420 11.62 7.86 3.36
CA TYR A 420 10.24 7.49 3.08
C TYR A 420 9.88 7.96 1.69
N ASP A 421 9.19 7.10 0.98
CA ASP A 421 8.42 7.49 -0.17
C ASP A 421 7.17 8.28 0.28
N THR A 422 6.96 9.51 -0.22
CA THR A 422 5.81 10.32 0.20
C THR A 422 4.51 9.99 -0.51
N ALA A 423 4.51 9.05 -1.44
CA ALA A 423 3.29 8.55 -2.07
C ALA A 423 3.32 7.02 -2.19
N VAL A 424 2.14 6.39 -2.13
CA VAL A 424 2.00 4.95 -2.39
C VAL A 424 2.41 4.69 -3.85
N ALA A 425 3.26 3.69 -4.11
CA ALA A 425 3.51 3.28 -5.48
C ALA A 425 2.23 2.58 -5.98
N ASN A 426 1.62 3.10 -7.04
CA ASN A 426 0.31 2.64 -7.51
C ASN A 426 0.41 1.58 -8.62
N SER A 427 1.62 1.12 -8.93
CA SER A 427 1.89 0.02 -9.87
C SER A 427 3.31 -0.51 -9.71
N ALA A 428 3.57 -1.71 -10.25
CA ALA A 428 4.92 -2.29 -10.35
C ALA A 428 5.90 -1.46 -11.20
N GLU A 429 5.41 -0.50 -11.99
CA GLU A 429 6.23 0.41 -12.79
C GLU A 429 6.35 1.82 -12.19
N GLY A 430 5.56 2.15 -11.17
CA GLY A 430 5.58 3.44 -10.49
C GLY A 430 6.85 3.66 -9.65
N PRO A 431 7.09 4.91 -9.18
CA PRO A 431 8.35 5.18 -8.53
C PRO A 431 8.42 4.57 -7.14
N ARG A 432 9.53 3.86 -6.89
CA ARG A 432 9.73 2.98 -5.74
C ARG A 432 11.21 2.77 -5.43
N PHE A 433 11.52 2.29 -4.24
CA PHE A 433 12.84 1.76 -3.94
C PHE A 433 13.01 0.35 -4.54
N THR A 434 14.11 0.13 -5.26
CA THR A 434 14.48 -1.21 -5.79
C THR A 434 15.65 -1.83 -5.04
N ASN A 435 16.47 -1.01 -4.38
CA ASN A 435 17.54 -1.48 -3.52
C ASN A 435 17.74 -0.51 -2.37
N ILE A 436 18.03 -1.07 -1.21
CA ILE A 436 18.20 -0.39 0.05
C ILE A 436 19.44 -0.97 0.74
N SER A 437 20.32 -0.11 1.24
CA SER A 437 21.57 -0.54 1.88
C SER A 437 22.00 0.39 2.99
N ALA A 438 22.75 -0.14 3.95
CA ALA A 438 23.36 0.65 5.00
C ALA A 438 24.74 0.17 5.38
N ARG A 439 25.69 1.09 5.45
CA ARG A 439 27.06 0.83 5.91
C ARG A 439 27.34 1.63 7.17
N SER A 440 27.74 0.93 8.23
CA SER A 440 28.23 1.56 9.45
C SER A 440 29.10 0.59 10.27
N ALA A 441 29.60 1.07 11.41
CA ALA A 441 30.17 0.22 12.43
C ALA A 441 29.09 -0.67 13.07
N VAL A 442 29.39 -1.95 13.18
CA VAL A 442 28.62 -2.98 13.89
C VAL A 442 29.30 -3.22 15.23
N GLY A 443 28.61 -2.86 16.31
CA GLY A 443 29.00 -3.14 17.68
C GLY A 443 28.22 -4.32 18.26
N THR A 444 28.07 -4.33 19.58
CA THR A 444 27.31 -5.35 20.34
C THR A 444 26.04 -4.76 20.93
N GLU A 445 25.09 -5.62 21.35
CA GLU A 445 23.85 -5.19 22.03
C GLU A 445 23.10 -4.09 21.25
N SER A 446 22.99 -2.88 21.80
CA SER A 446 22.31 -1.74 21.17
C SER A 446 23.05 -1.14 19.97
N GLU A 447 24.33 -1.50 19.78
CA GLU A 447 25.21 -0.98 18.73
C GLU A 447 25.28 -1.87 17.49
N ILE A 448 24.50 -2.97 17.43
CA ILE A 448 24.36 -3.76 16.20
C ILE A 448 23.71 -2.91 15.09
N LEU A 449 24.01 -3.23 13.84
CA LEU A 449 23.41 -2.54 12.70
C LEU A 449 22.01 -3.11 12.45
N VAL A 450 20.99 -2.26 12.55
CA VAL A 450 19.59 -2.64 12.29
C VAL A 450 19.07 -1.87 11.09
N ALA A 451 18.63 -2.59 10.05
CA ALA A 451 17.88 -2.02 8.94
C ALA A 451 16.40 -2.40 9.06
N GLY A 452 15.51 -1.42 8.99
CA GLY A 452 14.08 -1.61 8.84
C GLY A 452 13.62 -1.28 7.43
N PHE A 453 12.60 -2.00 6.97
CA PHE A 453 11.93 -1.73 5.70
C PHE A 453 10.49 -2.21 5.76
N VAL A 454 9.64 -1.60 4.96
CA VAL A 454 8.24 -1.98 4.78
C VAL A 454 8.06 -2.55 3.40
N VAL A 455 7.49 -3.76 3.36
CA VAL A 455 6.94 -4.34 2.13
C VAL A 455 5.50 -3.82 2.03
N ALA A 456 5.26 -2.92 1.08
CA ALA A 456 3.94 -2.35 0.80
C ALA A 456 3.37 -2.96 -0.49
N GLY A 457 2.07 -2.78 -0.72
CA GLY A 457 1.34 -3.42 -1.81
C GLY A 457 0.56 -4.64 -1.33
N THR A 458 0.13 -5.49 -2.26
CA THR A 458 -0.80 -6.60 -2.00
C THR A 458 -0.21 -7.96 -2.35
N GLY A 459 0.95 -7.98 -3.00
CA GLY A 459 1.67 -9.20 -3.36
C GLY A 459 2.73 -9.62 -2.36
N ASP A 460 3.21 -10.85 -2.50
CA ASP A 460 4.47 -11.26 -1.90
C ASP A 460 5.65 -10.59 -2.60
N LYS A 461 6.75 -10.39 -1.86
CA LYS A 461 7.99 -9.80 -2.38
C LYS A 461 9.14 -10.78 -2.25
N ASN A 462 9.81 -11.12 -3.35
CA ASN A 462 11.08 -11.82 -3.26
C ASN A 462 12.19 -10.82 -2.98
N LEU A 463 12.94 -11.05 -1.90
CA LEU A 463 14.04 -10.19 -1.48
C LEU A 463 15.32 -11.01 -1.29
N LEU A 464 16.42 -10.47 -1.81
CA LEU A 464 17.77 -10.91 -1.46
C LEU A 464 18.30 -9.98 -0.36
N ILE A 465 18.54 -10.52 0.82
CA ILE A 465 19.08 -9.80 1.97
C ILE A 465 20.51 -10.26 2.23
N ARG A 466 21.46 -9.33 2.33
CA ARG A 466 22.89 -9.64 2.50
C ARG A 466 23.52 -8.85 3.65
N GLY A 467 24.44 -9.50 4.35
CA GLY A 467 25.25 -8.98 5.44
C GLY A 467 26.73 -9.15 5.10
N LEU A 468 27.39 -8.08 4.66
CA LEU A 468 28.75 -8.10 4.17
C LEU A 468 29.73 -7.62 5.24
N GLY A 469 30.80 -8.38 5.40
CA GLY A 469 31.94 -8.11 6.26
C GLY A 469 33.23 -8.45 5.52
N PRO A 470 33.61 -9.74 5.36
CA PRO A 470 34.81 -10.13 4.61
C PRO A 470 34.93 -9.53 3.21
N THR A 471 33.82 -9.47 2.44
CA THR A 471 33.83 -8.88 1.09
C THR A 471 34.22 -7.40 1.12
N LEU A 472 33.85 -6.64 2.17
CA LEU A 472 34.25 -5.24 2.32
C LEU A 472 35.77 -5.09 2.46
N GLY A 473 36.41 -6.01 3.19
CA GLY A 473 37.87 -6.04 3.32
C GLY A 473 38.57 -6.21 1.96
N ASN A 474 38.00 -7.05 1.09
CA ASN A 474 38.54 -7.30 -0.25
C ASN A 474 38.46 -6.07 -1.17
N ILE A 475 37.49 -5.18 -0.95
CA ILE A 475 37.33 -3.93 -1.70
C ILE A 475 37.95 -2.71 -0.99
N GLY A 476 38.80 -2.95 0.02
CA GLY A 476 39.64 -1.93 0.65
C GLY A 476 39.00 -1.21 1.84
N VAL A 477 37.89 -1.70 2.39
CA VAL A 477 37.33 -1.19 3.65
C VAL A 477 38.15 -1.73 4.82
N SER A 478 38.81 -0.85 5.56
CA SER A 478 39.59 -1.23 6.74
C SER A 478 38.67 -1.58 7.92
N GLY A 479 39.04 -2.61 8.70
CA GLY A 479 38.33 -2.97 9.93
C GLY A 479 36.98 -3.63 9.71
N ALA A 480 36.79 -4.30 8.56
CA ALA A 480 35.54 -4.99 8.25
C ALA A 480 35.22 -6.11 9.25
N LEU A 481 33.92 -6.33 9.48
CA LEU A 481 33.43 -7.42 10.32
C LEU A 481 33.90 -8.76 9.74
N THR A 482 34.41 -9.65 10.60
CA THR A 482 35.06 -10.88 10.14
C THR A 482 34.10 -12.04 9.89
N ASP A 483 32.97 -12.05 10.59
CA ASP A 483 31.98 -13.13 10.55
C ASP A 483 30.56 -12.55 10.79
N PRO A 484 29.95 -11.89 9.78
CA PRO A 484 28.59 -11.33 9.87
C PRO A 484 27.47 -12.38 9.89
N GLN A 485 26.50 -12.20 10.79
CA GLN A 485 25.28 -12.97 10.90
C GLN A 485 24.03 -12.07 10.75
N LEU A 486 23.03 -12.55 10.01
CA LEU A 486 21.73 -11.90 9.79
C LEU A 486 20.63 -12.53 10.65
N SER A 487 19.75 -11.70 11.22
CA SER A 487 18.49 -12.11 11.84
C SER A 487 17.34 -11.23 11.34
N LEU A 488 16.36 -11.83 10.66
CA LEU A 488 15.18 -11.17 10.08
C LEU A 488 13.98 -11.34 11.02
N PHE A 489 13.29 -10.23 11.29
CA PHE A 489 12.11 -10.16 12.15
C PHE A 489 10.94 -9.50 11.41
N ARG A 490 9.71 -9.95 11.71
CA ARG A 490 8.46 -9.26 11.38
C ARG A 490 7.97 -8.52 12.61
N SER A 491 7.47 -7.30 12.43
CA SER A 491 6.90 -6.50 13.51
C SER A 491 5.39 -6.35 13.34
N GLU A 492 4.64 -6.65 14.39
CA GLU A 492 3.19 -6.53 14.46
C GLU A 492 2.83 -5.80 15.76
N GLY A 493 2.47 -4.51 15.61
CA GLY A 493 2.32 -3.60 16.75
C GLY A 493 3.63 -3.47 17.54
N THR A 494 3.62 -3.87 18.81
CA THR A 494 4.80 -3.85 19.70
C THR A 494 5.56 -5.18 19.74
N THR A 495 5.06 -6.21 19.04
CA THR A 495 5.67 -7.54 19.02
C THR A 495 6.63 -7.66 17.85
N SER A 496 7.83 -8.18 18.11
CA SER A 496 8.81 -8.51 17.07
C SER A 496 9.07 -10.01 17.08
N THR A 497 8.76 -10.68 15.96
CA THR A 497 8.84 -12.14 15.80
C THR A 497 9.99 -12.47 14.86
N LEU A 498 10.91 -13.33 15.31
CA LEU A 498 12.01 -13.83 14.48
C LEU A 498 11.46 -14.73 13.37
N ILE A 499 11.76 -14.39 12.12
CA ILE A 499 11.39 -15.17 10.92
C ILE A 499 12.51 -16.14 10.57
N ARG A 500 13.73 -15.62 10.46
CA ARG A 500 14.87 -16.39 9.93
C ARG A 500 16.19 -15.81 10.41
N THR A 501 17.13 -16.69 10.75
CA THR A 501 18.54 -16.34 10.95
C THR A 501 19.38 -16.97 9.85
N ASN A 502 20.48 -16.32 9.49
CA ASN A 502 21.43 -16.88 8.55
C ASN A 502 22.85 -16.38 8.84
N ASP A 503 23.78 -17.33 8.91
CA ASP A 503 25.20 -17.17 9.14
C ASP A 503 25.91 -17.91 7.99
N ASP A 504 26.88 -17.28 7.33
CA ASP A 504 27.41 -17.69 6.02
C ASP A 504 26.41 -17.60 4.83
N TRP A 505 26.81 -18.06 3.64
CA TRP A 505 25.96 -18.22 2.46
C TRP A 505 26.40 -19.50 1.73
N ASP A 506 25.48 -20.40 1.36
CA ASP A 506 25.89 -21.70 0.74
C ASP A 506 24.81 -22.34 -0.15
N PHE A 507 24.15 -21.55 -1.00
CA PHE A 507 23.19 -22.08 -1.97
C PHE A 507 23.28 -21.35 -3.32
N PHE A 508 23.18 -22.14 -4.39
CA PHE A 508 23.28 -21.69 -5.80
C PHE A 508 22.33 -20.54 -6.12
N GLU A 509 21.14 -20.51 -5.52
CA GLU A 509 20.12 -19.48 -5.74
C GLU A 509 20.54 -18.07 -5.29
N VAL A 510 21.30 -17.95 -4.19
CA VAL A 510 21.84 -16.65 -3.73
C VAL A 510 22.93 -16.12 -4.66
N TRP A 511 23.76 -17.03 -5.18
CA TRP A 511 24.77 -16.68 -6.16
C TRP A 511 24.14 -16.15 -7.45
N ASP A 512 23.24 -16.95 -8.04
CA ASP A 512 22.56 -16.62 -9.30
C ASP A 512 21.73 -15.32 -9.17
N THR A 513 21.02 -15.16 -8.05
CA THR A 513 20.26 -13.94 -7.78
C THR A 513 21.17 -12.73 -7.59
N SER A 514 22.31 -12.86 -6.90
CA SER A 514 23.29 -11.78 -6.74
C SER A 514 23.85 -11.33 -8.10
N GLU A 515 24.16 -12.28 -8.98
CA GLU A 515 24.65 -12.00 -10.34
C GLU A 515 23.59 -11.29 -11.19
N ARG A 516 22.34 -11.78 -11.18
CA ARG A 516 21.21 -11.17 -11.89
C ARG A 516 20.96 -9.72 -11.47
N LEU A 517 21.10 -9.43 -10.18
CA LEU A 517 20.88 -8.10 -9.60
C LEU A 517 22.10 -7.17 -9.72
N GLY A 518 23.22 -7.65 -10.30
CA GLY A 518 24.46 -6.88 -10.41
C GLY A 518 25.13 -6.60 -9.06
N ALA A 519 24.81 -7.40 -8.05
CA ALA A 519 25.33 -7.27 -6.70
C ALA A 519 26.76 -7.86 -6.63
N PHE A 520 27.62 -7.32 -5.76
CA PHE A 520 29.01 -7.80 -5.65
C PHE A 520 29.08 -9.32 -5.41
N GLU A 521 30.05 -9.97 -6.06
CA GLU A 521 30.34 -11.39 -5.87
C GLU A 521 30.78 -11.66 -4.43
N LEU A 522 30.09 -12.59 -3.77
CA LEU A 522 30.53 -13.14 -2.50
C LEU A 522 31.53 -14.26 -2.82
N SER A 523 32.78 -14.18 -2.34
CA SER A 523 33.84 -15.14 -2.72
C SER A 523 34.31 -15.95 -1.51
N ASN A 524 33.90 -17.22 -1.41
CA ASN A 524 34.20 -18.18 -0.31
C ASN A 524 34.48 -17.47 1.03
N SER A 525 33.49 -16.70 1.46
CA SER A 525 33.61 -15.76 2.56
C SER A 525 32.65 -16.10 3.68
N LYS A 526 32.92 -15.51 4.85
CA LYS A 526 32.04 -15.49 6.01
C LYS A 526 30.95 -14.42 5.92
N ASP A 527 30.69 -13.84 4.74
CA ASP A 527 29.53 -12.96 4.56
C ASP A 527 28.24 -13.74 4.85
N SER A 528 27.10 -13.10 5.07
CA SER A 528 25.82 -13.79 5.21
C SER A 528 24.81 -13.33 4.16
N ALA A 529 23.98 -14.25 3.67
CA ALA A 529 22.94 -13.90 2.70
C ALA A 529 21.74 -14.84 2.75
N MET A 530 20.54 -14.29 2.60
CA MET A 530 19.30 -15.05 2.51
C MET A 530 18.42 -14.54 1.36
N LEU A 531 17.83 -15.48 0.63
CA LEU A 531 16.71 -15.21 -0.28
C LEU A 531 15.42 -15.55 0.47
N VAL A 532 14.48 -14.61 0.52
CA VAL A 532 13.21 -14.73 1.26
C VAL A 532 12.05 -14.20 0.42
N THR A 533 10.88 -14.79 0.62
CA THR A 533 9.60 -14.29 0.09
C THR A 533 8.81 -13.74 1.27
N LEU A 534 8.47 -12.45 1.23
CA LEU A 534 7.85 -11.73 2.33
C LEU A 534 6.50 -11.15 1.91
N GLN A 535 5.47 -11.43 2.70
CA GLN A 535 4.17 -10.76 2.60
C GLN A 535 4.28 -9.27 2.95
N PRO A 536 3.29 -8.43 2.58
CA PRO A 536 3.22 -7.05 3.05
C PRO A 536 3.34 -6.95 4.58
N GLY A 537 4.09 -5.95 5.06
CA GLY A 537 4.32 -5.75 6.48
C GLY A 537 5.63 -5.04 6.81
N ILE A 538 5.86 -4.88 8.11
CA ILE A 538 7.01 -4.15 8.67
C ILE A 538 8.07 -5.16 9.08
N TYR A 539 9.28 -5.00 8.54
CA TYR A 539 10.39 -5.91 8.76
C TYR A 539 11.61 -5.18 9.32
N THR A 540 12.37 -5.90 10.13
CA THR A 540 13.72 -5.47 10.51
C THR A 540 14.70 -6.60 10.31
N VAL A 541 15.91 -6.27 9.88
CA VAL A 541 17.03 -7.18 9.78
C VAL A 541 18.16 -6.64 10.64
N GLN A 542 18.68 -7.50 11.49
CA GLN A 542 19.82 -7.23 12.35
C GLN A 542 21.06 -7.86 11.74
N LEU A 543 22.11 -7.06 11.57
CA LEU A 543 23.46 -7.52 11.23
C LEU A 543 24.32 -7.45 12.48
N SER A 544 24.85 -8.60 12.90
CA SER A 544 25.71 -8.76 14.08
C SER A 544 26.95 -9.57 13.73
N GLY A 545 27.98 -9.56 14.59
CA GLY A 545 29.12 -10.46 14.45
C GLY A 545 28.95 -11.73 15.28
N VAL A 546 29.30 -12.89 14.71
CA VAL A 546 29.34 -14.15 15.44
C VAL A 546 30.30 -14.03 16.63
N ASN A 547 29.89 -14.55 17.80
CA ASN A 547 30.62 -14.46 19.08
C ASN A 547 30.97 -13.01 19.49
N ASP A 548 30.03 -12.08 19.35
CA ASP A 548 30.18 -10.66 19.70
C ASP A 548 31.30 -9.95 18.91
N GLY A 549 31.52 -10.39 17.66
CA GLY A 549 32.45 -9.74 16.74
C GLY A 549 32.00 -8.32 16.38
N THR A 550 32.95 -7.39 16.33
CA THR A 550 32.70 -5.98 15.95
C THR A 550 33.50 -5.59 14.71
N GLY A 551 33.01 -4.64 13.92
CA GLY A 551 33.73 -4.13 12.75
C GLY A 551 32.83 -3.32 11.82
N VAL A 552 33.31 -2.96 10.65
CA VAL A 552 32.48 -2.31 9.62
C VAL A 552 31.65 -3.38 8.91
N GLY A 553 30.33 -3.21 8.90
CA GLY A 553 29.39 -4.08 8.20
C GLY A 553 28.57 -3.30 7.16
N LEU A 554 28.08 -4.02 6.17
CA LEU A 554 27.14 -3.53 5.16
C LEU A 554 25.93 -4.45 5.13
N ILE A 555 24.74 -3.91 5.32
CA ILE A 555 23.48 -4.61 5.08
C ILE A 555 22.86 -4.14 3.78
N GLU A 556 22.33 -5.07 2.99
CA GLU A 556 21.66 -4.79 1.72
C GLU A 556 20.35 -5.59 1.63
N VAL A 557 19.32 -4.95 1.07
CA VAL A 557 18.01 -5.53 0.78
C VAL A 557 17.68 -5.19 -0.66
N TYR A 558 17.76 -6.19 -1.53
CA TYR A 558 17.45 -6.05 -2.95
C TYR A 558 16.06 -6.58 -3.25
N ASP A 559 15.32 -5.84 -4.08
CA ASP A 559 14.21 -6.37 -4.85
C ASP A 559 14.72 -7.50 -5.76
N ALA A 560 14.23 -8.72 -5.56
CA ALA A 560 14.64 -9.91 -6.30
C ALA A 560 13.53 -10.44 -7.22
N ASP A 561 12.52 -9.63 -7.53
CA ASP A 561 11.52 -9.98 -8.56
C ASP A 561 12.03 -9.73 -9.99
#